data_AF-A0A0F9G501-F1
#
_entry.id   AF-A0A0F9G501-F1
#
_cell.length_a   1.000
_cell.length_b   1.000
_cell.length_c   1.000
_cell.angle_alpha   90.00
_cell.angle_beta   90.00
_cell.angle_gamma   90.00
#
_symmetry.space_group_name_H-M   'P 1'
#
loop_
_entity.id
_entity.type
_entity.pdbx_description
1 polymer ?
#
loop_
_entity_poly.entity_id
_entity_poly.type
_entity_poly.pdbx_seq_one_letter_code
_entity_poly.pdbx_strand_id
1 'polypeptide(L)' 'MTHVLFRSVRADPLQVGGWWPLQDSERGRSAVVRCPVCKECATLTDHEISEDGIVSPSLQCPHNDCTFHEFVRLDNWEEE' A
#
# COMPACT_ATOMS: atom_id res chain seq x y z
N MET A 1 13.81 -11.50 4.53
CA MET A 1 12.61 -10.79 5.00
C MET A 1 11.52 -11.00 3.96
N THR A 2 10.35 -11.46 4.37
CA THR A 2 9.21 -11.70 3.47
C THR A 2 8.36 -10.44 3.42
N HIS A 3 8.01 -9.98 2.23
CA HIS A 3 7.09 -8.84 2.07
C HIS A 3 5.69 -9.35 1.73
N VAL A 4 4.66 -8.77 2.35
CA VAL A 4 3.28 -8.97 1.95
C VAL A 4 3.04 -8.24 0.64
N LEU A 5 2.57 -8.95 -0.38
CA LEU A 5 2.28 -8.37 -1.69
C LEU A 5 0.90 -7.74 -1.67
N PHE A 6 0.84 -6.46 -2.03
CA PHE A 6 -0.40 -5.78 -2.34
C PHE A 6 -0.56 -5.74 -3.85
N ARG A 7 -1.72 -6.13 -4.36
CA ARG A 7 -1.98 -6.21 -5.81
C ARG A 7 -2.53 -4.90 -6.35
N SER A 8 -2.07 -4.46 -7.52
CA SER A 8 -2.63 -3.28 -8.17
C SER A 8 -4.09 -3.55 -8.53
N VAL A 9 -4.99 -2.74 -7.98
CA VAL A 9 -6.42 -2.78 -8.27
C VAL A 9 -6.81 -1.60 -9.13
N ARG A 10 -6.30 -1.63 -10.36
CA ARG A 10 -6.87 -0.84 -11.45
C ARG A 10 -8.32 -1.27 -11.79
N ALA A 11 -8.77 -2.45 -11.33
CA ALA A 11 -10.04 -3.08 -11.75
C ALA A 11 -11.04 -3.43 -10.63
N ASP A 12 -10.64 -3.53 -9.36
CA ASP A 12 -11.57 -3.85 -8.26
C ASP A 12 -11.21 -3.11 -6.96
N PRO A 13 -11.83 -1.95 -6.66
CA PRO A 13 -11.54 -1.20 -5.44
C PRO A 13 -11.92 -1.98 -4.16
N LEU A 14 -12.59 -3.13 -4.29
CA LEU A 14 -12.97 -3.97 -3.18
C LEU A 14 -11.95 -5.05 -2.82
N GLN A 15 -10.86 -5.23 -3.56
CA GLN A 15 -9.87 -6.25 -3.24
C GLN A 15 -9.15 -5.94 -1.93
N VAL A 16 -9.20 -6.89 -1.01
CA VAL A 16 -8.39 -6.85 0.21
C VAL A 16 -6.92 -7.06 -0.13
N GLY A 17 -6.02 -6.28 0.48
CA GLY A 17 -4.62 -6.25 0.05
C GLY A 17 -4.43 -5.66 -1.34
N GLY A 18 -5.34 -4.78 -1.78
CA GLY A 18 -5.21 -4.03 -3.02
C GLY A 18 -4.49 -2.70 -2.83
N TRP A 19 -3.90 -2.15 -3.89
CA TRP A 19 -3.40 -0.78 -3.94
C TRP A 19 -3.75 -0.06 -5.25
N TRP A 20 -3.79 1.27 -5.22
CA TRP A 20 -3.96 2.11 -6.40
C TRP A 20 -3.15 3.41 -6.27
N PRO A 21 -2.73 4.01 -7.40
CA PRO A 21 -1.93 5.23 -7.38
C PRO A 21 -2.72 6.39 -6.79
N LEU A 22 -2.06 7.18 -5.94
CA LEU A 22 -2.57 8.45 -5.46
C LEU A 22 -2.13 9.54 -6.43
N GLN A 23 -3.05 9.97 -7.30
CA GLN A 23 -2.83 11.13 -8.16
C GLN A 23 -2.74 12.38 -7.26
N ASP A 24 -1.71 13.21 -7.43
CA ASP A 24 -1.45 14.46 -6.68
C ASP A 24 -0.82 14.34 -5.28
N SER A 25 0.16 13.45 -5.09
CA SER A 25 1.03 13.58 -3.90
C SER A 25 2.14 14.61 -4.14
N GLU A 26 2.16 15.68 -3.32
CA GLU A 26 3.19 16.72 -3.32
C GLU A 26 4.61 16.18 -3.07
N ARG A 27 4.72 14.93 -2.58
CA ARG A 27 5.99 14.25 -2.27
C ARG A 27 6.47 13.28 -3.35
N GLY A 28 5.79 13.17 -4.50
CA GLY A 28 6.13 12.26 -5.59
C GLY A 28 5.11 11.13 -5.76
N ARG A 29 5.48 10.02 -6.41
CA ARG A 29 4.55 8.89 -6.60
C ARG A 29 4.20 8.26 -5.24
N SER A 30 2.91 8.20 -4.91
CA SER A 30 2.38 7.56 -3.70
C SER A 30 1.18 6.68 -4.05
N ALA A 31 0.71 5.90 -3.08
CA ALA A 31 -0.39 4.96 -3.28
C ALA A 31 -1.34 4.96 -2.09
N VAL A 32 -2.56 4.53 -2.35
CA VAL A 32 -3.52 4.12 -1.32
C VAL A 32 -3.56 2.60 -1.30
N VAL A 33 -3.61 2.03 -0.11
CA VAL A 33 -3.64 0.59 0.11
C VAL A 33 -4.87 0.22 0.93
N ARG A 34 -5.45 -0.95 0.64
CA ARG A 34 -6.57 -1.52 1.41
C ARG A 34 -6.06 -2.62 2.33
N CYS A 35 -6.18 -2.42 3.63
CA CYS A 35 -5.70 -3.36 4.63
C CYS A 35 -6.34 -4.76 4.43
N PRO A 36 -5.54 -5.84 4.39
CA PRO A 36 -6.09 -7.19 4.19
C PRO A 36 -6.88 -7.72 5.39
N VAL A 37 -6.73 -7.10 6.57
CA VAL A 37 -7.38 -7.52 7.83
C VAL A 37 -8.68 -6.76 8.07
N CYS A 38 -8.59 -5.43 8.28
CA CYS A 38 -9.76 -4.62 8.60
C CYS A 38 -10.51 -4.07 7.37
N LYS A 39 -9.95 -4.24 6.15
CA LYS A 39 -10.54 -3.79 4.88
C LYS A 39 -10.64 -2.27 4.72
N GLU A 40 -10.05 -1.52 5.64
CA GLU A 40 -10.01 -0.08 5.58
C GLU A 40 -8.81 0.40 4.75
N CYS A 41 -8.92 1.62 4.23
CA CYS A 41 -7.90 2.21 3.35
C CYS A 41 -6.93 3.09 4.14
N ALA A 42 -5.67 3.10 3.71
CA ALA A 42 -4.63 3.99 4.24
C ALA A 42 -3.78 4.55 3.09
N THR A 43 -3.28 5.78 3.25
CA THR A 43 -2.38 6.42 2.29
C THR A 43 -0.92 6.12 2.66
N LEU A 44 -0.07 5.95 1.65
CA LEU A 44 1.39 5.79 1.82
C LEU A 44 2.13 7.13 1.68
N THR A 45 1.49 8.24 2.01
CA THR A 45 2.06 9.60 1.91
C THR A 45 3.26 9.82 2.83
N ASP A 46 3.31 9.10 3.94
CA ASP A 46 4.38 9.14 4.93
C ASP A 46 5.38 7.98 4.78
N HIS A 47 5.33 7.27 3.65
CA HIS A 47 6.22 6.15 3.34
C HIS A 47 7.07 6.46 2.11
N GLU A 48 8.26 5.88 2.08
CA GLU A 48 9.09 5.82 0.89
C GLU A 48 8.76 4.54 0.12
N ILE A 49 8.53 4.67 -1.19
CA ILE A 49 8.28 3.55 -2.09
C ILE A 49 9.44 3.48 -3.07
N SER A 50 10.23 2.40 -3.00
CA SER A 50 11.34 2.15 -3.92
C SER A 50 10.85 1.87 -5.35
N GLU A 51 11.77 1.90 -6.33
CA GLU A 51 11.44 1.64 -7.74
C GLU A 51 10.81 0.25 -7.97
N ASP A 52 11.20 -0.76 -7.17
CA ASP A 52 10.64 -2.12 -7.21
C ASP A 52 9.30 -2.26 -6.44
N GLY A 53 8.77 -1.17 -5.89
CA GLY A 53 7.51 -1.12 -5.14
C GLY A 53 7.60 -1.51 -3.67
N ILE A 54 8.79 -1.69 -3.11
CA ILE A 54 8.97 -1.96 -1.67
C ILE A 54 8.66 -0.69 -0.87
N VAL A 55 7.80 -0.82 0.15
CA VAL A 55 7.37 0.26 1.04
C VAL A 55 8.22 0.26 2.30
N SER A 56 8.74 1.43 2.69
CA SER A 56 9.54 1.64 3.90
C SER A 56 9.10 2.88 4.69
N PRO A 57 9.07 2.83 6.03
CA PRO A 57 9.23 1.65 6.87
C PRO A 57 8.07 0.64 6.69
N SER A 58 8.06 -0.44 7.47
CA SER A 58 6.95 -1.40 7.51
C SER A 58 5.59 -0.69 7.66
N LEU A 59 4.58 -1.16 6.95
CA LEU A 59 3.24 -0.58 6.96
C LEU A 59 2.47 -1.05 8.19
N GLN A 60 2.09 -0.11 9.05
CA GLN A 60 1.15 -0.32 10.14
C GLN A 60 -0.23 0.22 9.75
N CYS A 61 -1.28 -0.58 9.94
CA CYS A 61 -2.66 -0.11 9.74
C CYS A 61 -3.01 0.94 10.81
N PRO A 62 -3.53 2.13 10.42
CA PRO A 62 -3.83 3.21 11.37
C PRO A 62 -5.12 2.97 12.19
N HIS A 63 -5.93 1.97 11.84
CA HIS A 63 -7.17 1.66 12.56
C HIS A 63 -6.87 0.99 13.90
N ASN A 64 -7.34 1.58 15.00
CA ASN A 64 -7.02 1.15 16.37
C ASN A 64 -7.37 -0.32 16.69
N ASP A 65 -8.37 -0.90 16.03
CA ASP A 65 -8.78 -2.29 16.23
C ASP A 65 -8.06 -3.28 15.28
N CYS A 66 -7.12 -2.79 14.46
CA CYS A 66 -6.38 -3.58 13.50
C CYS A 66 -4.91 -3.73 13.91
N THR A 67 -4.43 -4.97 14.01
CA THR A 67 -3.04 -5.28 14.39
C THR A 67 -2.13 -5.53 13.18
N PHE A 68 -2.56 -5.15 11.97
CA PHE A 68 -1.76 -5.36 10.77
C PHE A 68 -0.52 -4.46 10.80
N HIS A 69 0.64 -5.07 10.81
CA HIS A 69 1.93 -4.40 10.78
C HIS A 69 2.97 -5.29 10.10
N GLU A 70 3.23 -5.06 8.81
CA GLU A 70 4.09 -5.94 8.01
C GLU A 70 4.95 -5.12 7.03
N PHE A 71 6.04 -5.72 6.53
CA PHE A 71 6.76 -5.18 5.39
C PHE A 71 5.97 -5.46 4.10
N VAL A 72 5.75 -4.44 3.28
CA VAL A 72 4.84 -4.51 2.13
C VAL A 72 5.56 -4.19 0.83
N ARG A 73 5.13 -4.84 -0.25
CA ARG A 73 5.51 -4.50 -1.62
C ARG A 73 4.26 -4.32 -2.48
N LEU A 74 4.24 -3.26 -3.28
CA LEU A 74 3.22 -2.96 -4.27
C LEU A 74 3.54 -3.70 -5.58
N ASP A 75 2.72 -4.68 -5.94
CA ASP A 75 2.84 -5.47 -7.17
C ASP A 75 2.60 -4.60 -8.41
N ASN A 76 3.47 -4.71 -9.41
CA ASN A 76 3.46 -3.91 -10.66
C ASN A 76 3.58 -2.39 -10.45
N TRP A 77 4.22 -1.94 -9.35
CA TRP A 77 4.47 -0.51 -9.10
C TRP A 77 5.32 0.16 -10.20
N GLU A 78 6.27 -0.59 -10.77
CA GLU A 78 7.15 -0.13 -11.84
C GLU A 78 6.40 0.23 -13.14
N GLU A 79 5.17 -0.24 -13.30
CA GLU A 79 4.29 0.01 -14.46
C GLU A 79 3.31 1.19 -14.26
N GLU A 80 3.42 1.95 -13.16
CA GLU A 80 2.67 3.20 -12.91
C GLU A 80 3.54 4.46 -13.04
#